data_AF-A0A0S7EQD0-F1
#
_entry.id   AF-A0A0S7EQD0-F1
#
_cell.length_a   1.000
_cell.length_b   1.000
_cell.length_c   1.000
_cell.angle_alpha   90.00
_cell.angle_beta   90.00
_cell.angle_gamma   90.00
#
_symmetry.space_group_name_H-M   'P 1'
#
loop_
_entity.id
_entity.type
_entity.pdbx_description
1 polymer ?
#
loop_
_entity_poly.entity_id
_entity_poly.type
_entity_poly.pdbx_seq_one_letter_code
_entity_poly.pdbx_strand_id
1 'polypeptide(L)'
;QPPVAVLPLGTGNDLARTLNWGGGYTDEPVSKVLCHVEDGSVVQLDRWNLLVEKTGVQPEEGTQKLPLNVFNNYFSLGFDAHVTLEFHESREANPEKFNSRFRNKMFYAGAAFSDFLQRSSRDLSKHVRVVCDGTDLTPKIQELKFQCIVFLNIPRYCAGTMPWGNTGDHRDFEPQRHDDGCIEVIGFTMASLAALQVGGHGERLHQCREVVLTTYKTVPVQVTDMDVVTRDDQQVSSL
;
A
#
# COMPACT_ATOMS: atom_id res chain seq x y z
N GLN A 1 -2.76 13.23 -21.10
CA GLN A 1 -3.33 13.79 -19.85
C GLN A 1 -2.45 14.97 -19.44
N PRO A 2 -3.00 16.06 -18.89
CA PRO A 2 -2.18 17.18 -18.42
C PRO A 2 -1.34 16.78 -17.20
N PRO A 3 -0.18 17.43 -16.96
CA PRO A 3 0.56 17.26 -15.72
C PRO A 3 -0.28 17.61 -14.48
N VAL A 4 -0.09 16.87 -13.39
CA VAL A 4 -0.80 17.07 -12.12
C VAL A 4 0.22 17.26 -11.00
N ALA A 5 0.05 18.31 -10.20
CA ALA A 5 0.84 18.55 -9.00
C ALA A 5 0.06 18.12 -7.75
N VAL A 6 0.79 17.72 -6.70
CA VAL A 6 0.19 17.20 -5.45
C VAL A 6 0.37 18.21 -4.33
N LEU A 7 -0.73 18.57 -3.65
CA LEU A 7 -0.70 19.37 -2.43
C LEU A 7 -0.89 18.45 -1.20
N PRO A 8 0.12 18.28 -0.33
CA PRO A 8 0.07 17.28 0.74
C PRO A 8 -0.70 17.78 1.97
N LEU A 9 -2.03 17.74 1.92
CA LEU A 9 -2.90 18.18 3.03
C LEU A 9 -3.14 17.09 4.10
N GLY A 10 -2.87 15.82 3.77
CA GLY A 10 -3.19 14.67 4.60
C GLY A 10 -2.09 14.22 5.56
N THR A 11 -2.25 13.00 6.09
CA THR A 11 -1.23 12.30 6.90
C THR A 11 -0.38 11.36 6.02
N GLY A 12 -1.04 10.58 5.14
CA GLY A 12 -0.42 9.76 4.10
C GLY A 12 -0.20 10.59 2.84
N ASN A 13 0.98 11.18 2.71
CA ASN A 13 1.37 12.04 1.60
C ASN A 13 2.51 11.37 0.79
N ASP A 14 2.41 10.07 0.57
CA ASP A 14 3.54 9.29 0.08
C ASP A 14 3.83 9.54 -1.41
N LEU A 15 2.80 9.83 -2.20
CA LEU A 15 2.99 10.33 -3.56
C LEU A 15 3.70 11.70 -3.58
N ALA A 16 3.28 12.63 -2.71
CA ALA A 16 3.92 13.94 -2.60
C ALA A 16 5.39 13.84 -2.16
N ARG A 17 5.71 12.92 -1.24
CA ARG A 17 7.10 12.64 -0.83
C ARG A 17 7.92 12.02 -1.95
N THR A 18 7.33 11.12 -2.75
CA THR A 18 8.00 10.52 -3.91
C THR A 18 8.34 11.57 -4.96
N LEU A 19 7.39 12.46 -5.23
CA LEU A 19 7.49 13.51 -6.25
C LEU A 19 8.11 14.82 -5.73
N ASN A 20 8.68 14.81 -4.53
CA ASN A 20 9.34 15.96 -3.87
C ASN A 20 8.46 17.20 -3.62
N TRP A 21 7.13 17.04 -3.58
CA TRP A 21 6.18 18.06 -3.10
C TRP A 21 6.11 18.17 -1.57
N GLY A 22 6.80 17.26 -0.87
CA GLY A 22 6.99 17.32 0.58
C GLY A 22 6.02 16.45 1.38
N GLY A 23 6.27 16.37 2.70
CA GLY A 23 5.55 15.49 3.61
C GLY A 23 4.29 16.09 4.23
N GLY A 24 3.99 17.35 3.95
CA GLY A 24 2.78 18.01 4.42
C GLY A 24 2.83 19.52 4.25
N TYR A 25 1.66 20.12 4.13
CA TYR A 25 1.47 21.56 3.98
C TYR A 25 1.69 22.31 5.30
N THR A 26 2.23 23.53 5.21
CA THR A 26 2.56 24.41 6.34
C THR A 26 2.03 25.83 6.14
N ASP A 27 0.76 25.96 5.71
CA ASP A 27 0.06 27.25 5.54
C ASP A 27 0.82 28.29 4.70
N GLU A 28 1.57 27.83 3.69
CA GLU A 28 2.28 28.72 2.79
C GLU A 28 1.33 29.42 1.81
N PRO A 29 1.61 30.66 1.38
CA PRO A 29 0.73 31.37 0.46
C PRO A 29 0.49 30.58 -0.84
N VAL A 30 -0.76 30.57 -1.33
CA VAL A 30 -1.14 29.90 -2.59
C VAL A 30 -0.27 30.37 -3.76
N SER A 31 0.09 31.64 -3.80
CA SER A 31 1.01 32.18 -4.83
C SER A 31 2.34 31.45 -4.86
N LYS A 32 2.91 31.10 -3.70
CA LYS A 32 4.17 30.35 -3.60
C LYS A 32 4.01 28.91 -4.08
N VAL A 33 2.88 28.27 -3.75
CA VAL A 33 2.54 26.94 -4.28
C VAL A 33 2.45 26.98 -5.80
N LEU A 34 1.77 28.00 -6.37
CA LEU A 34 1.65 28.16 -7.82
C LEU A 34 3.00 28.37 -8.50
N CYS A 35 3.91 29.16 -7.91
CA CYS A 35 5.27 29.29 -8.43
C CYS A 35 6.01 27.94 -8.43
N HIS A 36 5.91 27.15 -7.35
CA HIS A 36 6.51 25.81 -7.34
C HIS A 36 5.90 24.88 -8.41
N VAL A 37 4.60 25.02 -8.72
CA VAL A 37 3.94 24.27 -9.80
C VAL A 37 4.44 24.71 -11.17
N GLU A 38 4.64 26.01 -11.38
CA GLU A 38 5.18 26.57 -12.62
C GLU A 38 6.64 26.16 -12.85
N ASP A 39 7.48 26.18 -11.80
CA ASP A 39 8.89 25.82 -11.85
C ASP A 39 9.14 24.30 -11.80
N GLY A 40 8.10 23.52 -11.49
CA GLY A 40 8.18 22.08 -11.29
C GLY A 40 8.53 21.33 -12.58
N SER A 41 9.38 20.31 -12.46
CA SER A 41 9.67 19.41 -13.57
C SER A 41 8.58 18.36 -13.74
N VAL A 42 8.14 18.15 -14.98
CA VAL A 42 7.24 17.04 -15.31
C VAL A 42 8.00 15.72 -15.24
N VAL A 43 7.44 14.75 -14.50
CA VAL A 43 7.93 13.38 -14.42
C VAL A 43 6.82 12.41 -14.80
N GLN A 44 7.19 11.24 -15.29
CA GLN A 44 6.26 10.17 -15.60
C GLN A 44 5.87 9.42 -14.33
N LEU A 45 4.66 8.87 -14.31
CA LEU A 45 4.17 8.03 -13.23
C LEU A 45 3.38 6.88 -13.86
N ASP A 46 3.78 5.66 -13.55
CA ASP A 46 3.08 4.46 -13.97
C ASP A 46 1.72 4.39 -13.28
N ARG A 47 0.75 3.80 -13.97
CA ARG A 47 -0.64 3.74 -13.53
C ARG A 47 -1.15 2.33 -13.74
N TRP A 48 -1.47 1.67 -12.63
CA TRP A 48 -1.79 0.25 -12.62
C TRP A 48 -3.28 0.02 -12.62
N ASN A 49 -3.75 -0.83 -13.52
CA ASN A 49 -5.14 -1.25 -13.54
C ASN A 49 -5.34 -2.37 -12.53
N LEU A 50 -6.52 -2.45 -11.95
CA LEU A 50 -6.91 -3.49 -11.03
C LEU A 50 -8.21 -4.08 -11.58
N LEU A 51 -8.06 -5.16 -12.35
CA LEU A 51 -9.18 -5.96 -12.81
C LEU A 51 -9.55 -6.94 -11.70
N VAL A 52 -10.83 -7.04 -11.39
CA VAL A 52 -11.31 -7.88 -10.29
C VAL A 52 -12.39 -8.81 -10.82
N GLU A 53 -12.13 -10.11 -10.75
CA GLU A 53 -13.04 -11.15 -11.20
C GLU A 53 -13.42 -12.06 -10.04
N LYS A 54 -14.70 -12.44 -9.94
CA LYS A 54 -15.19 -13.41 -8.94
C LYS A 54 -15.14 -14.83 -9.50
N THR A 55 -14.67 -15.77 -8.70
CA THR A 55 -14.60 -17.20 -9.06
C THR A 55 -15.76 -18.03 -8.48
N GLY A 56 -16.68 -17.42 -7.69
CA GLY A 56 -17.79 -18.11 -7.01
C GLY A 56 -19.17 -17.43 -7.09
N VAL A 57 -20.23 -18.17 -6.72
CA VAL A 57 -21.67 -17.84 -6.96
C VAL A 57 -22.43 -17.31 -5.72
N GLN A 58 -21.88 -17.36 -4.49
CA GLN A 58 -22.66 -17.02 -3.29
C GLN A 58 -22.53 -15.54 -2.85
N PRO A 59 -23.63 -14.92 -2.38
CA PRO A 59 -23.62 -13.56 -1.84
C PRO A 59 -23.44 -13.60 -0.30
N GLU A 60 -22.28 -13.17 0.20
CA GLU A 60 -22.07 -12.88 1.63
C GLU A 60 -21.62 -11.41 1.80
N GLU A 61 -21.74 -10.92 3.04
CA GLU A 61 -21.78 -9.50 3.43
C GLU A 61 -20.42 -8.78 3.38
N GLY A 62 -20.17 -8.05 2.28
CA GLY A 62 -19.03 -7.16 2.11
C GLY A 62 -19.22 -6.19 0.94
N THR A 63 -18.48 -5.09 0.93
CA THR A 63 -18.67 -4.05 -0.12
C THR A 63 -18.13 -4.55 -1.45
N GLN A 64 -19.04 -4.89 -2.37
CA GLN A 64 -18.79 -5.78 -3.50
C GLN A 64 -18.05 -5.15 -4.70
N LYS A 65 -17.76 -3.86 -4.65
CA LYS A 65 -17.17 -3.11 -5.76
C LYS A 65 -16.05 -2.23 -5.23
N LEU A 66 -14.87 -2.39 -5.81
CA LEU A 66 -13.81 -1.43 -5.58
C LEU A 66 -14.27 -0.05 -6.02
N PRO A 67 -14.05 0.99 -5.19
CA PRO A 67 -14.33 2.36 -5.61
C PRO A 67 -13.49 2.75 -6.84
N LEU A 68 -12.29 2.17 -6.99
CA LEU A 68 -11.36 2.44 -8.08
C LEU A 68 -10.75 1.15 -8.64
N ASN A 69 -10.72 1.03 -9.97
CA ASN A 69 -10.05 -0.03 -10.72
C ASN A 69 -8.64 0.37 -11.16
N VAL A 70 -8.06 1.38 -10.51
CA VAL A 70 -6.72 1.88 -10.82
C VAL A 70 -6.06 2.37 -9.53
N PHE A 71 -4.76 2.11 -9.35
CA PHE A 71 -3.95 2.77 -8.33
C PHE A 71 -2.66 3.37 -8.90
N ASN A 72 -2.19 4.42 -8.21
CA ASN A 72 -0.94 5.13 -8.54
C ASN A 72 0.13 5.00 -7.45
N ASN A 73 -0.24 4.54 -6.24
CA ASN A 73 0.68 4.49 -5.11
C ASN A 73 1.04 3.05 -4.79
N TYR A 74 0.08 2.33 -4.22
CA TYR A 74 0.28 0.95 -3.81
C TYR A 74 -1.08 0.27 -3.60
N PHE A 75 -1.02 -1.05 -3.65
CA PHE A 75 -2.08 -1.97 -3.28
C PHE A 75 -1.53 -2.93 -2.22
N SER A 76 -2.24 -3.14 -1.11
CA SER A 76 -1.80 -4.04 -0.05
C SER A 76 -2.93 -4.95 0.43
N LEU A 77 -2.55 -6.12 0.95
CA LEU A 77 -3.45 -7.07 1.59
C LEU A 77 -2.89 -7.57 2.91
N GLY A 78 -3.80 -7.81 3.86
CA GLY A 78 -3.48 -8.34 5.17
C GLY A 78 -3.40 -7.27 6.24
N PHE A 79 -2.41 -7.38 7.12
CA PHE A 79 -2.37 -6.62 8.37
C PHE A 79 -2.44 -5.10 8.18
N ASP A 80 -1.66 -4.54 7.25
CA ASP A 80 -1.67 -3.10 6.98
C ASP A 80 -3.08 -2.61 6.59
N ALA A 81 -3.70 -3.29 5.63
CA ALA A 81 -5.05 -2.96 5.20
C ALA A 81 -6.07 -3.10 6.34
N HIS A 82 -5.89 -4.04 7.27
CA HIS A 82 -6.76 -4.16 8.45
C HIS A 82 -6.64 -2.93 9.36
N VAL A 83 -5.42 -2.49 9.68
CA VAL A 83 -5.19 -1.31 10.51
C VAL A 83 -5.70 -0.04 9.82
N THR A 84 -5.52 0.07 8.50
CA THR A 84 -6.04 1.21 7.73
C THR A 84 -7.57 1.21 7.72
N LEU A 85 -8.22 0.04 7.68
CA LEU A 85 -9.68 -0.07 7.81
C LEU A 85 -10.14 0.44 9.19
N GLU A 86 -9.53 -0.06 10.26
CA GLU A 86 -9.87 0.34 11.63
C GLU A 86 -9.67 1.85 11.83
N PHE A 87 -8.59 2.41 11.27
CA PHE A 87 -8.35 3.85 11.26
C PHE A 87 -9.47 4.61 10.54
N HIS A 88 -9.88 4.12 9.36
CA HIS A 88 -10.93 4.73 8.56
C HIS A 88 -12.26 4.76 9.32
N GLU A 89 -12.71 3.61 9.81
CA GLU A 89 -13.95 3.46 10.58
C GLU A 89 -13.94 4.31 11.85
N SER A 90 -12.82 4.30 12.59
CA SER A 90 -12.65 5.12 13.79
C SER A 90 -12.71 6.61 13.49
N ARG A 91 -12.13 7.03 12.36
CA ARG A 91 -12.14 8.43 11.91
C ARG A 91 -13.52 8.86 11.46
N GLU A 92 -14.25 8.03 10.74
CA GLU A 92 -15.64 8.32 10.36
C GLU A 92 -16.54 8.43 11.59
N ALA A 93 -16.33 7.57 12.59
CA ALA A 93 -17.10 7.61 13.82
C ALA A 93 -16.75 8.79 14.76
N ASN A 94 -15.50 9.29 14.73
CA ASN A 94 -15.00 10.32 15.66
C ASN A 94 -14.06 11.34 14.98
N PRO A 95 -14.50 12.11 13.97
CA PRO A 95 -13.61 12.94 13.14
C PRO A 95 -12.79 13.96 13.95
N GLU A 96 -13.31 14.44 15.08
CA GLU A 96 -12.63 15.39 15.97
C GLU A 96 -11.38 14.83 16.65
N LYS A 97 -11.23 13.50 16.75
CA LYS A 97 -10.04 12.84 17.29
C LYS A 97 -8.90 12.75 16.28
N PHE A 98 -9.20 12.89 14.98
CA PHE A 98 -8.28 12.65 13.86
C PHE A 98 -7.87 13.90 13.08
N ASN A 99 -8.08 15.08 13.67
CA ASN A 99 -7.71 16.38 13.10
C ASN A 99 -6.21 16.72 13.21
N SER A 100 -5.38 15.80 13.71
CA SER A 100 -3.96 16.02 13.92
C SER A 100 -3.13 14.89 13.32
N ARG A 101 -2.21 15.25 12.43
CA ARG A 101 -1.25 14.30 11.81
C ARG A 101 -0.45 13.51 12.85
N PHE A 102 -0.07 14.14 13.96
CA PHE A 102 0.65 13.47 15.04
C PHE A 102 -0.21 12.40 15.72
N ARG A 103 -1.46 12.75 16.07
CA ARG A 103 -2.40 11.80 16.70
C ARG A 103 -2.73 10.65 15.76
N ASN A 104 -2.90 10.95 14.47
CA ASN A 104 -3.14 9.95 13.44
C ASN A 104 -1.97 8.96 13.36
N LYS A 105 -0.71 9.45 13.35
CA LYS A 105 0.46 8.56 13.39
C LYS A 105 0.53 7.71 14.65
N MET A 106 0.15 8.26 15.81
CA MET A 106 0.12 7.50 17.07
C MET A 106 -0.95 6.40 17.08
N PHE A 107 -2.06 6.57 16.38
CA PHE A 107 -3.04 5.51 16.18
C PHE A 107 -2.40 4.29 15.50
N TYR A 108 -1.73 4.49 14.36
CA TYR A 108 -1.08 3.40 13.62
C TYR A 108 -0.01 2.68 14.46
N ALA A 109 0.78 3.44 15.22
CA ALA A 109 1.78 2.87 16.13
C ALA A 109 1.12 2.03 17.24
N GLY A 110 0.02 2.51 17.82
CA GLY A 110 -0.75 1.80 18.84
C GLY A 110 -1.38 0.51 18.33
N ALA A 111 -2.00 0.55 17.16
CA ALA A 111 -2.60 -0.61 16.50
C ALA A 111 -1.54 -1.68 16.20
N ALA A 112 -0.40 -1.29 15.62
CA ALA A 112 0.73 -2.18 15.38
C ALA A 112 1.23 -2.87 16.67
N PHE A 113 1.28 -2.15 17.79
CA PHE A 113 1.71 -2.69 19.08
C PHE A 113 0.66 -3.61 19.73
N SER A 114 -0.62 -3.24 19.69
CA SER A 114 -1.72 -4.03 20.24
C SER A 114 -1.80 -5.40 19.57
N ASP A 115 -1.77 -5.44 18.25
CA ASP A 115 -1.90 -6.70 17.51
C ASP A 115 -0.65 -7.56 17.57
N PHE A 116 0.54 -6.94 17.69
CA PHE A 116 1.76 -7.66 18.02
C PHE A 116 1.62 -8.46 19.32
N LEU A 117 0.94 -7.90 20.33
CA LEU A 117 0.63 -8.59 21.58
C LEU A 117 -0.49 -9.63 21.43
N GLN A 118 -1.52 -9.34 20.64
CA GLN A 118 -2.69 -10.22 20.47
C GLN A 118 -2.46 -11.43 19.55
N ARG A 119 -1.38 -11.47 18.75
CA ARG A 119 -1.00 -12.61 17.87
C ARG A 119 -2.12 -13.07 16.92
N SER A 120 -3.08 -12.21 16.60
CA SER A 120 -4.40 -12.58 16.06
C SER A 120 -4.52 -12.70 14.54
N SER A 121 -3.52 -12.36 13.72
CA SER A 121 -3.59 -12.55 12.26
C SER A 121 -2.52 -13.52 11.76
N ARG A 122 -2.81 -14.83 11.84
CA ARG A 122 -1.82 -15.89 11.56
C ARG A 122 -1.91 -16.55 10.19
N ASP A 123 -2.91 -16.22 9.38
CA ASP A 123 -3.24 -17.10 8.25
C ASP A 123 -3.28 -16.44 6.88
N LEU A 124 -2.91 -15.16 6.69
CA LEU A 124 -2.92 -14.54 5.34
C LEU A 124 -2.24 -15.45 4.30
N SER A 125 -1.01 -15.90 4.60
CA SER A 125 -0.20 -16.70 3.70
C SER A 125 -0.86 -18.02 3.26
N LYS A 126 -1.79 -18.58 4.06
CA LYS A 126 -2.49 -19.83 3.73
C LYS A 126 -3.67 -19.64 2.79
N HIS A 127 -4.16 -18.41 2.64
CA HIS A 127 -5.38 -18.12 1.88
C HIS A 127 -5.13 -17.17 0.72
N VAL A 128 -3.88 -17.08 0.26
CA VAL A 128 -3.52 -16.28 -0.91
C VAL A 128 -2.69 -17.13 -1.87
N ARG A 129 -2.89 -16.90 -3.15
CA ARG A 129 -1.98 -17.32 -4.22
C ARG A 129 -1.53 -16.07 -4.96
N VAL A 130 -0.24 -15.94 -5.19
CA VAL A 130 0.35 -14.78 -5.89
C VAL A 130 1.24 -15.28 -7.00
N VAL A 131 0.93 -14.88 -8.23
CA VAL A 131 1.73 -15.18 -9.41
C VAL A 131 2.18 -13.86 -10.02
N CYS A 132 3.48 -13.72 -10.28
CA CYS A 132 4.11 -12.52 -10.82
C CYS A 132 4.85 -12.88 -12.11
N ASP A 133 4.46 -12.26 -13.24
CA ASP A 133 4.99 -12.60 -14.58
C ASP A 133 5.05 -14.12 -14.84
N GLY A 134 4.01 -14.85 -14.42
CA GLY A 134 3.93 -16.32 -14.53
C GLY A 134 4.68 -17.12 -13.45
N THR A 135 5.46 -16.48 -12.58
CA THR A 135 6.17 -17.11 -11.46
C THR A 135 5.28 -17.20 -10.22
N ASP A 136 5.04 -18.42 -9.72
CA ASP A 136 4.24 -18.63 -8.51
C ASP A 136 5.07 -18.37 -7.23
N LEU A 137 4.71 -17.30 -6.51
CA LEU A 137 5.35 -16.87 -5.27
C LEU A 137 4.68 -17.44 -4.01
N THR A 138 3.58 -18.16 -4.18
CA THR A 138 2.78 -18.75 -3.08
C THR A 138 3.63 -19.60 -2.12
N PRO A 139 4.56 -20.46 -2.59
CA PRO A 139 5.40 -21.24 -1.68
C PRO A 139 6.26 -20.36 -0.77
N LYS A 140 6.91 -19.32 -1.32
CA LYS A 140 7.75 -18.38 -0.56
C LYS A 140 6.91 -17.60 0.47
N ILE A 141 5.72 -17.16 0.08
CA ILE A 141 4.78 -16.46 0.97
C ILE A 141 4.36 -17.34 2.16
N GLN A 142 4.08 -18.62 1.90
CA GLN A 142 3.70 -19.60 2.92
C GLN A 142 4.85 -19.96 3.85
N GLU A 143 6.03 -20.18 3.29
CA GLU A 143 7.26 -20.52 4.04
C GLU A 143 7.65 -19.41 5.03
N LEU A 144 7.69 -18.16 4.53
CA LEU A 144 8.08 -16.99 5.32
C LEU A 144 6.93 -16.43 6.17
N LYS A 145 5.72 -16.98 6.00
CA LYS A 145 4.51 -16.66 6.76
C LYS A 145 4.21 -15.15 6.78
N PHE A 146 4.24 -14.49 5.62
CA PHE A 146 3.92 -13.07 5.58
C PHE A 146 2.50 -12.79 6.09
N GLN A 147 2.37 -11.70 6.85
CA GLN A 147 1.10 -11.18 7.35
C GLN A 147 0.62 -9.97 6.56
N CYS A 148 1.48 -9.39 5.73
CA CYS A 148 1.12 -8.33 4.79
C CYS A 148 1.91 -8.55 3.50
N ILE A 149 1.24 -8.37 2.36
CA ILE A 149 1.86 -8.34 1.04
C ILE A 149 1.52 -6.98 0.43
N VAL A 150 2.53 -6.31 -0.12
CA VAL A 150 2.40 -4.97 -0.67
C VAL A 150 2.92 -4.96 -2.09
N PHE A 151 2.12 -4.38 -2.98
CA PHE A 151 2.43 -4.10 -4.38
C PHE A 151 2.63 -2.60 -4.51
N LEU A 152 3.86 -2.17 -4.74
CA LEU A 152 4.24 -0.75 -4.74
C LEU A 152 4.50 -0.27 -6.15
N ASN A 153 3.90 0.87 -6.49
CA ASN A 153 4.23 1.65 -7.68
C ASN A 153 5.16 2.84 -7.35
N ILE A 154 5.20 3.26 -6.08
CA ILE A 154 6.05 4.37 -5.63
C ILE A 154 6.99 3.94 -4.50
N PRO A 155 8.16 4.59 -4.35
CA PRO A 155 9.13 4.26 -3.30
C PRO A 155 8.69 4.52 -1.87
N ARG A 156 7.65 5.32 -1.67
CA ARG A 156 7.22 5.78 -0.35
C ARG A 156 5.97 5.05 0.08
N TYR A 157 5.98 4.63 1.34
CA TYR A 157 4.89 3.91 1.98
C TYR A 157 4.89 4.18 3.48
N CYS A 158 3.76 3.94 4.15
CA CYS A 158 3.62 4.07 5.60
C CYS A 158 4.20 5.39 6.15
N ALA A 159 3.76 6.52 5.59
CA ALA A 159 4.16 7.87 5.97
C ALA A 159 5.63 8.24 5.67
N GLY A 160 6.16 7.71 4.55
CA GLY A 160 7.44 8.13 3.96
C GLY A 160 8.59 7.15 4.13
N THR A 161 8.33 5.98 4.73
CA THR A 161 9.29 4.86 4.78
C THR A 161 9.60 4.35 3.37
N MET A 162 10.72 3.63 3.21
CA MET A 162 11.19 3.08 1.94
C MET A 162 11.21 1.55 2.01
N PRO A 163 10.06 0.89 1.84
CA PRO A 163 9.92 -0.55 2.07
C PRO A 163 10.74 -1.42 1.13
N TRP A 164 11.06 -0.96 -0.08
CA TRP A 164 11.97 -1.66 -1.01
C TRP A 164 13.44 -1.55 -0.56
N GLY A 165 13.81 -0.50 0.16
CA GLY A 165 15.19 -0.25 0.60
C GLY A 165 16.17 -0.02 -0.56
N ASN A 166 17.47 -0.18 -0.28
CA ASN A 166 18.53 -0.08 -1.28
C ASN A 166 18.93 -1.47 -1.80
N THR A 167 19.02 -1.64 -3.11
CA THR A 167 19.37 -2.92 -3.76
C THR A 167 20.88 -3.18 -3.85
N GLY A 168 21.72 -2.25 -3.37
CA GLY A 168 23.18 -2.29 -3.50
C GLY A 168 23.90 -3.59 -3.10
N ASP A 169 23.30 -4.44 -2.28
CA ASP A 169 23.88 -5.72 -1.83
C ASP A 169 23.26 -6.98 -2.50
N HIS A 170 22.16 -6.83 -3.26
CA HIS A 170 21.43 -7.96 -3.86
C HIS A 170 21.25 -7.74 -5.38
N ARG A 171 21.90 -8.57 -6.19
CA ARG A 171 21.92 -8.45 -7.66
C ARG A 171 20.65 -8.93 -8.37
N ASP A 172 19.67 -9.45 -7.63
CA ASP A 172 18.47 -10.05 -8.21
C ASP A 172 17.38 -9.01 -8.52
N PHE A 173 17.53 -7.77 -8.03
CA PHE A 173 16.53 -6.71 -8.12
C PHE A 173 17.15 -5.36 -8.49
N GLU A 174 16.41 -4.58 -9.28
CA GLU A 174 16.79 -3.22 -9.66
C GLU A 174 16.31 -2.20 -8.62
N PRO A 175 16.94 -1.02 -8.53
CA PRO A 175 16.41 0.08 -7.73
C PRO A 175 14.97 0.43 -8.14
N GLN A 176 14.09 0.59 -7.15
CA GLN A 176 12.69 0.91 -7.41
C GLN A 176 12.53 2.25 -8.13
N ARG A 177 11.67 2.24 -9.15
CA ARG A 177 11.27 3.42 -9.93
C ARG A 177 9.74 3.44 -10.03
N HIS A 178 9.21 4.57 -10.46
CA HIS A 178 7.76 4.78 -10.59
C HIS A 178 7.36 5.07 -12.05
N ASP A 179 8.28 4.78 -12.97
CA ASP A 179 8.25 5.14 -14.39
C ASP A 179 9.01 4.11 -15.25
N ASP A 180 9.03 2.85 -14.81
CA ASP A 180 9.74 1.74 -15.44
C ASP A 180 8.81 0.60 -15.92
N GLY A 181 7.51 0.73 -15.67
CA GLY A 181 6.48 -0.25 -15.98
C GLY A 181 6.55 -1.49 -15.10
N CYS A 182 7.21 -1.41 -13.94
CA CYS A 182 7.33 -2.51 -12.98
C CYS A 182 6.60 -2.17 -11.67
N ILE A 183 6.12 -3.22 -11.00
CA ILE A 183 5.57 -3.14 -9.66
C ILE A 183 6.45 -3.95 -8.71
N GLU A 184 6.80 -3.36 -7.57
CA GLU A 184 7.55 -4.06 -6.53
C GLU A 184 6.61 -4.87 -5.65
N VAL A 185 6.87 -6.17 -5.55
CA VAL A 185 6.14 -7.09 -4.68
C VAL A 185 6.96 -7.35 -3.43
N ILE A 186 6.42 -6.97 -2.28
CA ILE A 186 7.11 -7.04 -0.99
C ILE A 186 6.27 -7.84 0.01
N GLY A 187 6.93 -8.75 0.72
CA GLY A 187 6.36 -9.48 1.85
C GLY A 187 6.77 -8.87 3.19
N PHE A 188 5.83 -8.75 4.11
CA PHE A 188 6.07 -8.29 5.47
C PHE A 188 5.64 -9.33 6.49
N THR A 189 6.58 -9.63 7.39
CA THR A 189 6.24 -10.08 8.73
C THR A 189 5.90 -8.89 9.63
N MET A 190 5.26 -9.14 10.78
CA MET A 190 5.03 -8.10 11.79
C MET A 190 6.33 -7.42 12.24
N ALA A 191 7.40 -8.19 12.39
CA ALA A 191 8.70 -7.65 12.79
C ALA A 191 9.28 -6.72 11.71
N SER A 192 9.26 -7.14 10.45
CA SER A 192 9.75 -6.31 9.34
C SER A 192 8.88 -5.06 9.11
N LEU A 193 7.56 -5.17 9.31
CA LEU A 193 6.66 -4.03 9.19
C LEU A 193 6.93 -2.99 10.29
N ALA A 194 7.14 -3.45 11.53
CA ALA A 194 7.53 -2.57 12.65
C ALA A 194 8.91 -1.92 12.41
N ALA A 195 9.84 -2.66 11.80
CA ALA A 195 11.18 -2.17 11.50
C ALA A 195 11.22 -1.05 10.45
N LEU A 196 10.18 -0.90 9.60
CA LEU A 196 10.12 0.18 8.59
C LEU A 196 10.32 1.58 9.17
N GLN A 197 9.78 1.82 10.37
CA GLN A 197 9.85 3.14 11.03
C GLN A 197 11.28 3.50 11.49
N VAL A 198 12.17 2.51 11.61
CA VAL A 198 13.59 2.70 11.97
C VAL A 198 14.54 2.46 10.79
N GLY A 199 14.02 2.51 9.56
CA GLY A 199 14.81 2.36 8.33
C GLY A 199 14.98 0.93 7.85
N GLY A 200 14.23 -0.03 8.41
CA GLY A 200 14.12 -1.38 7.86
C GLY A 200 13.42 -1.41 6.51
N HIS A 201 13.41 -2.58 5.89
CA HIS A 201 12.73 -2.87 4.62
C HIS A 201 11.96 -4.19 4.73
N GLY A 202 11.08 -4.45 3.75
CA GLY A 202 10.41 -5.75 3.64
C GLY A 202 11.26 -6.77 2.90
N GLU A 203 10.76 -8.01 2.83
CA GLU A 203 11.35 -9.04 1.99
C GLU A 203 10.95 -8.79 0.53
N ARG A 204 11.93 -8.61 -0.35
CA ARG A 204 11.69 -8.42 -1.78
C ARG A 204 11.29 -9.76 -2.41
N LEU A 205 10.15 -9.79 -3.08
CA LEU A 205 9.61 -11.01 -3.70
C LEU A 205 9.75 -10.97 -5.22
N HIS A 206 9.42 -9.84 -5.84
CA HIS A 206 9.49 -9.69 -7.30
C HIS A 206 9.50 -8.22 -7.73
N GLN A 207 9.98 -7.96 -8.94
CA GLN A 207 9.66 -6.77 -9.76
C GLN A 207 9.02 -7.28 -11.04
N CYS A 208 7.75 -6.96 -11.29
CA CYS A 208 6.98 -7.58 -12.37
C CYS A 208 6.08 -6.60 -13.12
N ARG A 209 5.57 -7.02 -14.28
CA ARG A 209 4.62 -6.24 -15.09
C ARG A 209 3.18 -6.71 -14.98
N GLU A 210 2.99 -7.93 -14.50
CA GLU A 210 1.68 -8.52 -14.29
C GLU A 210 1.67 -9.26 -12.96
N VAL A 211 0.60 -9.06 -12.19
CA VAL A 211 0.35 -9.82 -10.96
C VAL A 211 -1.03 -10.45 -11.03
N VAL A 212 -1.10 -11.75 -10.79
CA VAL A 212 -2.35 -12.47 -10.57
C VAL A 212 -2.42 -12.86 -9.09
N LEU A 213 -3.26 -12.14 -8.34
CA LEU A 213 -3.56 -12.42 -6.94
C LEU A 213 -4.88 -13.17 -6.84
N THR A 214 -4.89 -14.31 -6.13
CA THR A 214 -6.11 -15.04 -5.78
C THR A 214 -6.25 -15.14 -4.27
N THR A 215 -7.40 -14.75 -3.73
CA THR A 215 -7.74 -14.94 -2.31
C THR A 215 -8.73 -16.09 -2.13
N TYR A 216 -8.57 -16.88 -1.07
CA TYR A 216 -9.45 -18.02 -0.75
C TYR A 216 -10.30 -17.79 0.50
N LYS A 217 -10.23 -16.58 1.06
CA LYS A 217 -11.09 -16.10 2.13
C LYS A 217 -11.26 -14.58 1.99
N THR A 218 -12.18 -14.01 2.76
CA THR A 218 -12.24 -12.57 2.98
C THR A 218 -10.94 -12.02 3.55
N VAL A 219 -10.33 -11.07 2.84
CA VAL A 219 -9.09 -10.41 3.28
C VAL A 219 -9.25 -8.89 3.13
N PRO A 220 -8.90 -8.10 4.16
CA PRO A 220 -8.87 -6.65 4.02
C PRO A 220 -7.80 -6.25 3.01
N VAL A 221 -8.16 -5.34 2.11
CA VAL A 221 -7.25 -4.78 1.11
C VAL A 221 -7.33 -3.27 1.09
N GLN A 222 -6.22 -2.65 0.73
CA GLN A 222 -6.09 -1.19 0.61
C GLN A 222 -5.65 -0.84 -0.81
N VAL A 223 -6.35 0.10 -1.44
CA VAL A 223 -6.06 0.62 -2.78
C VAL A 223 -5.92 2.14 -2.68
N THR A 224 -4.71 2.67 -2.93
CA THR A 224 -4.41 4.11 -2.79
C THR A 224 -4.73 4.70 -1.40
N ASP A 225 -4.23 5.91 -1.10
CA ASP A 225 -4.09 6.45 0.27
C ASP A 225 -5.39 6.58 1.11
N MET A 226 -6.58 6.22 0.60
CA MET A 226 -7.86 6.45 1.29
C MET A 226 -8.93 5.36 1.14
N ASP A 227 -8.80 4.39 0.22
CA ASP A 227 -9.84 3.39 -0.02
C ASP A 227 -9.44 2.03 0.56
N VAL A 228 -10.06 1.66 1.67
CA VAL A 228 -9.94 0.34 2.28
C VAL A 228 -11.26 -0.39 2.11
N VAL A 229 -11.19 -1.63 1.61
CA VAL A 229 -12.36 -2.46 1.37
C VAL A 229 -12.17 -3.80 2.06
N THR A 230 -13.14 -4.19 2.88
CA THR A 230 -13.32 -5.60 3.28
C THR A 230 -13.81 -6.36 2.06
N ARG A 231 -12.99 -7.28 1.54
CA ARG A 231 -13.34 -8.03 0.34
C ARG A 231 -13.58 -9.48 0.64
N ASP A 232 -14.77 -9.97 0.33
CA ASP A 232 -15.15 -11.38 0.44
C ASP A 232 -14.73 -12.20 -0.77
N ASP A 233 -14.40 -13.46 -0.45
CA ASP A 233 -14.14 -14.68 -1.23
C ASP A 233 -13.86 -14.65 -2.75
N GLN A 234 -12.86 -15.48 -3.10
CA GLN A 234 -12.48 -15.96 -4.43
C GLN A 234 -12.52 -14.88 -5.50
N GLN A 235 -11.48 -14.03 -5.49
CA GLN A 235 -11.23 -13.13 -6.60
C GLN A 235 -9.86 -13.31 -7.20
N VAL A 236 -9.81 -13.35 -8.52
CA VAL A 236 -8.60 -13.14 -9.32
C VAL A 236 -8.49 -11.65 -9.54
N SER A 237 -7.46 -11.03 -8.97
CA SER A 237 -7.07 -9.67 -9.33
C SER A 237 -5.89 -9.74 -10.29
N SER A 238 -6.06 -9.27 -11.53
CA SER A 238 -4.95 -9.05 -12.46
C SER A 238 -4.57 -7.57 -12.43
N LEU A 239 -3.30 -7.31 -12.13
CA LEU A 239 -2.67 -5.99 -12.21
C LEU A 239 -1.94 -5.81 -13.54
#